data_AF-A0A2R5E6W9-F1
#
_entry.id   AF-A0A2R5E6W9-F1
#
_cell.length_a   1.000
_cell.length_b   1.000
_cell.length_c   1.000
_cell.angle_alpha   90.00
_cell.angle_beta   90.00
_cell.angle_gamma   90.00
#
_symmetry.space_group_name_H-M   'P 1'
#
loop_
_entity.id
_entity.type
_entity.pdbx_description
1 polymer ?
#
loop_
_entity_poly.entity_id
_entity_poly.type
_entity_poly.pdbx_seq_one_letter_code
_entity_poly.pdbx_strand_id
1 'polypeptide(L)'
;MATQHESLATQRLLSTWLTEADARVADDAPWEEIEQLPSPIFSLLLIALPLSLLLPVMVNFAGTAYGDRLIHGFTSPSWERLLTILVLELLTVVVMACFAQLAARFFQIPITRQQAFLVITLGTIPLWLSSLALAVPSLTFILIAGTVGITLAGYTIYWASRRLLGMTEESLATLFSGLVLVFGLPAWTGILAVVVVR
;
A
#
# COMPACT_ATOMS: atom_id res chain seq x y z
N MET A 1 -15.84 39.51 20.41
CA MET A 1 -14.89 38.87 21.35
C MET A 1 -15.30 37.46 21.80
N ALA A 2 -16.58 37.05 21.73
CA ALA A 2 -17.01 35.69 22.10
C ALA A 2 -16.54 34.58 21.13
N THR A 3 -16.44 34.88 19.83
CA THR A 3 -16.12 33.90 18.76
C THR A 3 -14.69 33.36 18.79
N GLN A 4 -13.75 34.13 19.34
CA GLN A 4 -12.34 33.71 19.42
C GLN A 4 -12.09 32.74 20.59
N HIS A 5 -12.91 32.82 21.63
CA HIS A 5 -12.84 31.92 22.78
C HIS A 5 -13.38 30.52 22.45
N GLU A 6 -14.42 30.43 21.61
CA GLU A 6 -14.96 29.16 21.14
C GLU A 6 -13.99 28.41 20.22
N SER A 7 -13.31 29.10 19.30
CA SER A 7 -12.32 28.49 18.40
C SER A 7 -11.13 27.87 19.13
N LEU A 8 -10.69 28.48 20.23
CA LEU A 8 -9.60 27.96 21.05
C LEU A 8 -10.04 26.74 21.87
N ALA A 9 -11.31 26.69 22.27
CA ALA A 9 -11.88 25.54 22.96
C ALA A 9 -12.03 24.34 22.02
N THR A 10 -12.52 24.54 20.79
CA THR A 10 -12.59 23.45 19.78
C THR A 10 -11.21 22.94 19.39
N GLN A 11 -10.22 23.81 19.21
CA GLN A 11 -8.84 23.36 18.94
C GLN A 11 -8.24 22.54 20.08
N ARG A 12 -8.46 22.95 21.34
CA ARG A 12 -8.01 22.18 22.50
C ARG A 12 -8.68 20.81 22.54
N LEU A 13 -10.00 20.76 22.36
CA LEU A 13 -10.76 19.52 22.35
C LEU A 13 -10.31 18.58 21.22
N LEU A 14 -10.07 19.11 20.02
CA LEU A 14 -9.53 18.34 18.89
C LEU A 14 -8.12 17.83 19.17
N SER A 15 -7.26 18.66 19.77
CA SER A 15 -5.90 18.23 20.12
C SER A 15 -5.90 17.12 21.17
N THR A 16 -6.75 17.22 22.20
CA THR A 16 -6.89 16.19 23.23
C THR A 16 -7.47 14.90 22.67
N TRP A 17 -8.50 15.00 21.81
CA TRP A 17 -9.07 13.85 21.11
C TRP A 17 -8.05 13.17 20.19
N LEU A 18 -7.22 13.94 19.48
CA LEU A 18 -6.15 13.40 18.64
C LEU A 18 -5.09 12.69 19.48
N THR A 19 -4.64 13.25 20.60
CA THR A 19 -3.70 12.58 21.51
C THR A 19 -4.29 11.36 22.20
N GLU A 20 -5.57 11.37 22.60
CA GLU A 20 -6.22 10.22 23.20
C GLU A 20 -6.51 9.12 22.17
N ALA A 21 -6.84 9.47 20.94
CA ALA A 21 -6.96 8.52 19.84
C ALA A 21 -5.60 7.90 19.51
N ASP A 22 -4.53 8.69 19.48
CA ASP A 22 -3.17 8.21 19.23
C ASP A 22 -2.67 7.30 20.37
N ALA A 23 -3.00 7.65 21.63
CA ALA A 23 -2.70 6.85 22.82
C ALA A 23 -3.53 5.55 22.89
N ARG A 24 -4.82 5.58 22.54
CA ARG A 24 -5.66 4.36 22.50
C ARG A 24 -5.27 3.43 21.36
N VAL A 25 -4.76 3.96 20.25
CA VAL A 25 -4.16 3.16 19.18
C VAL A 25 -2.77 2.64 19.61
N ALA A 26 -2.07 3.31 20.55
CA ALA A 26 -0.80 2.87 21.13
C ALA A 26 -0.94 1.64 22.04
N ASP A 27 -2.00 1.55 22.84
CA ASP A 27 -2.13 0.49 23.87
C ASP A 27 -2.66 -0.87 23.37
N ASP A 28 -3.36 -0.93 22.23
CA ASP A 28 -4.16 -2.12 21.86
C ASP A 28 -3.67 -2.94 20.65
N ALA A 29 -2.39 -2.95 20.28
CA ALA A 29 -1.99 -3.84 19.17
C ALA A 29 -0.59 -4.47 19.21
N PRO A 30 -0.46 -5.69 18.65
CA PRO A 30 0.64 -6.63 18.85
C PRO A 30 1.87 -6.25 18.01
N TRP A 31 2.39 -5.04 18.24
CA TRP A 31 3.47 -4.47 17.42
C TRP A 31 4.85 -5.03 17.78
N GLU A 32 5.03 -5.46 19.03
CA GLU A 32 6.25 -6.13 19.51
C GLU A 32 6.44 -7.50 18.84
N GLU A 33 5.37 -8.19 18.42
CA GLU A 33 5.46 -9.43 17.64
C GLU A 33 5.83 -9.16 16.17
N ILE A 34 5.50 -7.98 15.61
CA ILE A 34 5.83 -7.61 14.23
C ILE A 34 7.30 -7.20 14.09
N GLU A 35 7.87 -6.52 15.10
CA GLU A 35 9.32 -6.23 15.13
C GLU A 35 10.18 -7.48 15.30
N GLN A 36 9.63 -8.57 15.84
CA GLN A 36 10.31 -9.85 16.01
C GLN A 36 10.32 -10.73 14.75
N LEU A 37 9.78 -10.29 13.61
CA LEU A 37 9.84 -11.09 12.38
C LEU A 37 11.31 -11.32 11.94
N PRO A 38 11.78 -12.58 11.80
CA PRO A 38 13.21 -12.89 11.82
C PRO A 38 14.01 -12.42 10.59
N SER A 39 13.36 -12.01 9.49
CA SER A 39 14.04 -11.76 8.19
C SER A 39 13.14 -11.02 7.18
N PRO A 40 13.69 -10.12 6.33
CA PRO A 40 12.91 -9.47 5.26
C PRO A 40 12.36 -10.47 4.23
N ILE A 41 13.05 -11.61 4.07
CA ILE A 41 12.59 -12.71 3.20
C ILE A 41 11.33 -13.35 3.79
N PHE A 42 11.22 -13.42 5.11
CA PHE A 42 10.06 -14.00 5.78
C PHE A 42 8.83 -13.11 5.61
N SER A 43 8.97 -11.79 5.74
CA SER A 43 7.87 -10.85 5.46
C SER A 43 7.43 -10.91 3.99
N LEU A 44 8.37 -11.03 3.06
CA LEU A 44 8.05 -11.23 1.64
C LEU A 44 7.29 -12.54 1.39
N LEU A 45 7.77 -13.66 1.94
CA LEU A 45 7.16 -14.97 1.73
C LEU A 45 5.81 -15.14 2.44
N LEU A 46 5.65 -14.56 3.63
CA LEU A 46 4.46 -14.76 4.44
C LEU A 46 3.33 -13.79 4.09
N ILE A 47 3.66 -12.56 3.65
CA ILE A 47 2.66 -11.51 3.40
C ILE A 47 2.59 -11.19 1.91
N ALA A 48 3.71 -10.82 1.28
CA ALA A 48 3.70 -10.36 -0.10
C ALA A 48 3.37 -11.48 -1.08
N LEU A 49 3.87 -12.70 -0.87
CA LEU A 49 3.63 -13.84 -1.74
C LEU A 49 2.14 -14.24 -1.84
N PRO A 50 1.42 -14.51 -0.74
CA PRO A 50 0.00 -14.88 -0.83
C PRO A 50 -0.88 -13.75 -1.38
N LEU A 51 -0.60 -12.49 -1.01
CA LEU A 51 -1.38 -11.36 -1.54
C LEU A 51 -1.02 -11.03 -2.99
N SER A 52 0.22 -11.22 -3.41
CA SER A 52 0.63 -11.06 -4.81
C SER A 52 -0.02 -12.13 -5.70
N LEU A 53 -0.28 -13.34 -5.19
CA LEU A 53 -1.01 -14.39 -5.90
C LEU A 53 -2.49 -14.05 -6.11
N LEU A 54 -3.06 -13.18 -5.27
CA LEU A 54 -4.45 -12.74 -5.37
C LEU A 54 -4.73 -12.09 -6.73
N LEU A 55 -3.82 -11.23 -7.21
CA LEU A 55 -4.02 -10.48 -8.45
C LEU A 55 -4.07 -11.40 -9.69
N PRO A 56 -3.09 -12.29 -9.95
CA PRO A 56 -3.18 -13.28 -11.02
C PRO A 56 -4.45 -14.12 -10.96
N VAL A 57 -4.87 -14.54 -9.76
CA VAL A 57 -6.09 -15.35 -9.58
C VAL A 57 -7.33 -14.55 -9.96
N MET A 58 -7.45 -13.30 -9.51
CA MET A 58 -8.57 -12.42 -9.84
C MET A 58 -8.60 -12.08 -11.33
N VAL A 59 -7.44 -11.88 -11.96
CA VAL A 59 -7.34 -11.64 -13.41
C VAL A 59 -7.79 -12.89 -14.20
N ASN A 60 -7.37 -14.09 -13.79
CA ASN A 60 -7.83 -15.34 -14.41
C ASN A 60 -9.35 -15.55 -14.23
N PHE A 61 -9.86 -15.25 -13.03
CA PHE A 61 -11.29 -15.31 -12.75
C PHE A 61 -12.09 -14.34 -13.61
N ALA A 62 -11.67 -13.08 -13.69
CA ALA A 62 -12.33 -12.07 -14.53
C ALA A 62 -12.32 -12.46 -16.01
N GLY A 63 -11.21 -13.03 -16.49
CA GLY A 63 -11.05 -13.47 -17.88
C GLY A 63 -11.91 -14.67 -18.26
N THR A 64 -12.23 -15.55 -17.29
CA THR A 64 -13.10 -16.72 -17.49
C THR A 64 -14.58 -16.41 -17.26
N ALA A 65 -14.90 -15.57 -16.26
CA ALA A 65 -16.28 -15.28 -15.88
C ALA A 65 -16.95 -14.20 -16.74
N TYR A 66 -16.20 -13.18 -17.16
CA TYR A 66 -16.76 -11.99 -17.81
C TYR A 66 -16.27 -11.80 -19.24
N GLY A 67 -15.05 -12.24 -19.56
CA GLY A 67 -14.46 -12.12 -20.90
C GLY A 67 -14.61 -10.71 -21.48
N ASP A 68 -15.14 -10.61 -22.69
CA ASP A 68 -15.35 -9.35 -23.43
C ASP A 68 -16.30 -8.34 -22.76
N ARG A 69 -17.03 -8.73 -21.71
CA ARG A 69 -17.94 -7.81 -20.99
C ARG A 69 -17.20 -6.75 -20.19
N LEU A 70 -15.94 -7.02 -19.83
CA LEU A 70 -15.14 -6.16 -18.97
C LEU A 70 -14.38 -5.12 -19.81
N ILE A 71 -13.66 -5.60 -20.83
CA ILE A 71 -13.03 -4.82 -21.89
C ILE A 71 -13.11 -5.66 -23.17
N HIS A 72 -13.38 -5.01 -24.30
CA HIS A 72 -13.44 -5.69 -25.59
C HIS A 72 -12.10 -6.39 -25.89
N GLY A 73 -12.11 -7.70 -26.07
CA GLY A 73 -10.93 -8.53 -26.31
C GLY A 73 -10.24 -9.06 -25.04
N PHE A 74 -10.83 -8.89 -23.85
CA PHE A 74 -10.32 -9.44 -22.60
C PHE A 74 -10.64 -10.92 -22.50
N THR A 75 -9.59 -11.76 -22.57
CA THR A 75 -9.70 -13.21 -22.47
C THR A 75 -8.94 -13.71 -21.27
N SER A 76 -9.27 -14.93 -20.80
CA SER A 76 -8.45 -15.61 -19.80
C SER A 76 -6.97 -15.61 -20.24
N PRO A 77 -6.06 -15.07 -19.41
CA PRO A 77 -4.65 -15.02 -19.76
C PRO A 77 -4.04 -16.42 -19.82
N SER A 78 -2.99 -16.56 -20.62
CA SER A 78 -2.18 -17.79 -20.63
C SER A 78 -1.45 -17.96 -19.30
N TRP A 79 -1.08 -19.22 -18.98
CA TRP A 79 -0.32 -19.55 -17.77
C TRP A 79 0.97 -18.74 -17.64
N GLU A 80 1.68 -18.52 -18.75
CA GLU A 80 2.89 -17.69 -18.82
C GLU A 80 2.63 -16.24 -18.40
N ARG A 81 1.49 -15.67 -18.80
CA ARG A 81 1.12 -14.28 -18.46
C ARG A 81 0.76 -14.15 -16.98
N LEU A 82 0.07 -15.13 -16.41
CA LEU A 82 -0.22 -15.17 -14.97
C LEU A 82 1.07 -15.21 -14.13
N LEU A 83 2.04 -16.03 -14.53
CA LEU A 83 3.36 -16.07 -13.89
C LEU A 83 4.11 -14.75 -14.06
N THR A 84 4.02 -14.12 -15.23
CA THR A 84 4.65 -12.81 -15.48
C THR A 84 4.06 -11.73 -14.56
N ILE A 85 2.73 -11.68 -14.40
CA ILE A 85 2.07 -10.75 -13.47
C ILE A 85 2.53 -11.02 -12.04
N LEU A 86 2.57 -12.28 -11.60
CA LEU A 86 3.03 -12.66 -10.26
C LEU A 86 4.48 -12.22 -10.02
N VAL A 87 5.38 -12.49 -10.96
CA VAL A 87 6.79 -12.09 -10.86
C VAL A 87 6.93 -10.57 -10.85
N LEU A 88 6.17 -9.86 -11.68
CA LEU A 88 6.22 -8.41 -11.76
C LEU A 88 5.71 -7.75 -10.47
N GLU A 89 4.65 -8.28 -9.87
CA GLU A 89 4.14 -7.86 -8.56
C GLU A 89 5.19 -8.02 -7.46
N LEU A 90 5.78 -9.21 -7.35
CA LEU A 90 6.84 -9.47 -6.36
C LEU A 90 8.08 -8.60 -6.59
N LEU A 91 8.49 -8.45 -7.85
CA LEU A 91 9.62 -7.60 -8.23
C LEU A 91 9.35 -6.15 -7.86
N THR A 92 8.13 -5.65 -8.08
CA THR A 92 7.73 -4.29 -7.73
C THR A 92 7.88 -4.03 -6.22
N VAL A 93 7.43 -4.95 -5.36
CA VAL A 93 7.60 -4.84 -3.91
C VAL A 93 9.09 -4.75 -3.54
N VAL A 94 9.93 -5.62 -4.11
CA VAL A 94 11.37 -5.64 -3.83
C VAL A 94 12.02 -4.32 -4.27
N VAL A 95 11.68 -3.84 -5.47
CA VAL A 95 12.19 -2.56 -6.01
C VAL A 95 11.74 -1.39 -5.14
N MET A 96 10.47 -1.34 -4.75
CA MET A 96 9.92 -0.28 -3.89
C MET A 96 10.54 -0.30 -2.49
N ALA A 97 10.77 -1.49 -1.91
CA ALA A 97 11.45 -1.63 -0.63
C ALA A 97 12.91 -1.17 -0.71
N CYS A 98 13.61 -1.48 -1.80
CA CYS A 98 14.96 -0.96 -2.05
C CYS A 98 14.93 0.57 -2.20
N PHE A 99 13.96 1.10 -2.95
CA PHE A 99 13.82 2.54 -3.15
C PHE A 99 13.52 3.27 -1.83
N ALA A 100 12.60 2.75 -1.01
CA ALA A 100 12.32 3.22 0.33
C ALA A 100 13.59 3.22 1.20
N GLN A 101 14.43 2.18 1.07
CA GLN A 101 15.71 2.14 1.77
C GLN A 101 16.69 3.23 1.29
N LEU A 102 16.78 3.47 -0.02
CA LEU A 102 17.60 4.55 -0.57
C LEU A 102 17.09 5.93 -0.15
N ALA A 103 15.78 6.15 -0.21
CA ALA A 103 15.15 7.41 0.18
C ALA A 103 15.42 7.73 1.65
N ALA A 104 15.30 6.74 2.54
CA ALA A 104 15.57 6.99 3.94
C ALA A 104 17.07 7.21 4.25
N ARG A 105 17.99 6.60 3.48
CA ARG A 105 19.43 6.96 3.55
C ARG A 105 19.67 8.40 3.12
N PHE A 106 18.97 8.87 2.09
CA PHE A 106 19.05 10.26 1.63
C PHE A 106 18.58 11.25 2.71
N PHE A 107 17.51 10.91 3.43
CA PHE A 107 17.00 11.69 4.56
C PHE A 107 17.70 11.38 5.91
N GLN A 108 18.80 10.61 5.90
CA GLN A 108 19.59 10.20 7.08
C GLN A 108 18.79 9.54 8.22
N ILE A 109 17.68 8.86 7.91
CA ILE A 109 16.93 8.11 8.93
C ILE A 109 17.63 6.76 9.17
N PRO A 110 17.91 6.39 10.43
CA PRO A 110 18.50 5.10 10.76
C PRO A 110 17.46 3.99 10.62
N ILE A 111 17.31 3.48 9.39
CA ILE A 111 16.34 2.43 9.06
C ILE A 111 17.03 1.12 8.69
N THR A 112 16.51 0.03 9.22
CA THR A 112 16.98 -1.31 8.86
C THR A 112 16.34 -1.77 7.56
N ARG A 113 17.04 -2.61 6.78
CA ARG A 113 16.50 -3.19 5.52
C ARG A 113 15.15 -3.90 5.73
N GLN A 114 14.98 -4.52 6.91
CA GLN A 114 13.75 -5.17 7.35
C GLN A 114 12.59 -4.17 7.50
N GLN A 115 12.82 -3.06 8.18
CA GLN A 115 11.80 -2.03 8.41
C GLN A 115 11.33 -1.41 7.08
N ALA A 116 12.25 -1.12 6.16
CA ALA A 116 11.89 -0.65 4.81
C ALA A 116 11.02 -1.67 4.06
N PHE A 117 11.35 -2.96 4.19
CA PHE A 117 10.57 -4.04 3.56
C PHE A 117 9.17 -4.16 4.18
N LEU A 118 9.06 -4.09 5.50
CA LEU A 118 7.80 -4.14 6.23
C LEU A 118 6.89 -2.95 5.90
N VAL A 119 7.43 -1.73 5.92
CA VAL A 119 6.66 -0.51 5.58
C VAL A 119 6.07 -0.62 4.18
N ILE A 120 6.86 -1.04 3.19
CA ILE A 120 6.37 -1.20 1.82
C ILE A 120 5.38 -2.36 1.70
N THR A 121 5.65 -3.50 2.34
CA THR A 121 4.76 -4.67 2.29
C THR A 121 3.40 -4.34 2.90
N LEU A 122 3.37 -3.73 4.09
CA LEU A 122 2.14 -3.27 4.75
C LEU A 122 1.44 -2.18 3.94
N GLY A 123 2.21 -1.23 3.41
CA GLY A 123 1.73 -0.18 2.54
C GLY A 123 1.04 -0.68 1.27
N THR A 124 1.44 -1.85 0.76
CA THR A 124 0.90 -2.41 -0.49
C THR A 124 -0.36 -3.25 -0.26
N ILE A 125 -0.69 -3.61 0.99
CA ILE A 125 -1.89 -4.40 1.34
C ILE A 125 -3.18 -3.83 0.76
N PRO A 126 -3.52 -2.54 0.95
CA PRO A 126 -4.74 -1.97 0.39
C PRO A 126 -4.80 -2.05 -1.14
N LEU A 127 -3.63 -2.03 -1.79
CA LEU A 127 -3.49 -2.07 -3.23
C LEU A 127 -3.74 -3.49 -3.77
N TRP A 128 -3.24 -4.52 -3.08
CA TRP A 128 -3.62 -5.91 -3.37
C TRP A 128 -5.11 -6.17 -3.17
N LEU A 129 -5.71 -5.62 -2.11
CA LEU A 129 -7.16 -5.73 -1.89
C LEU A 129 -7.98 -5.08 -3.00
N SER A 130 -7.47 -4.03 -3.64
CA SER A 130 -8.15 -3.41 -4.79
C SER A 130 -8.35 -4.38 -5.96
N SER A 131 -7.55 -5.43 -6.05
CA SER A 131 -7.70 -6.50 -7.04
C SER A 131 -9.07 -7.20 -6.97
N LEU A 132 -9.70 -7.28 -5.79
CA LEU A 132 -11.05 -7.83 -5.67
C LEU A 132 -12.08 -7.07 -6.50
N ALA A 133 -11.80 -5.82 -6.89
CA ALA A 133 -12.69 -5.07 -7.76
C ALA A 133 -12.86 -5.72 -9.15
N LEU A 134 -11.91 -6.56 -9.58
CA LEU A 134 -12.03 -7.38 -10.80
C LEU A 134 -13.15 -8.41 -10.73
N ALA A 135 -13.67 -8.71 -9.54
CA ALA A 135 -14.85 -9.55 -9.39
C ALA A 135 -16.13 -8.88 -9.93
N VAL A 136 -16.13 -7.57 -10.14
CA VAL A 136 -17.25 -6.81 -10.71
C VAL A 136 -16.90 -6.43 -12.16
N PRO A 137 -17.76 -6.74 -13.15
CA PRO A 137 -17.50 -6.43 -14.56
C PRO A 137 -17.78 -4.95 -14.88
N SER A 138 -17.08 -4.04 -14.21
CA SER A 138 -17.19 -2.60 -14.42
C SER A 138 -15.81 -1.93 -14.32
N LEU A 139 -15.34 -1.39 -15.44
CA LEU A 139 -14.08 -0.66 -15.50
C LEU A 139 -14.09 0.56 -14.57
N THR A 140 -15.20 1.29 -14.49
CA THR A 140 -15.35 2.44 -13.59
C THR A 140 -15.21 2.01 -12.13
N PHE A 141 -15.80 0.87 -11.74
CA PHE A 141 -15.67 0.34 -10.40
C PHE A 141 -14.21 -0.04 -10.08
N ILE A 142 -13.51 -0.69 -11.02
CA ILE A 142 -12.10 -1.05 -10.87
C ILE A 142 -11.22 0.20 -10.72
N LEU A 143 -11.46 1.25 -11.51
CA LEU A 143 -10.73 2.50 -11.40
C LEU A 143 -10.96 3.18 -10.05
N ILE A 144 -12.21 3.24 -9.58
CA ILE A 144 -12.54 3.80 -8.25
C ILE A 144 -11.85 2.98 -7.16
N ALA A 145 -11.99 1.66 -7.17
CA ALA A 145 -11.37 0.79 -6.18
C ALA A 145 -9.83 0.89 -6.19
N GLY A 146 -9.22 1.02 -7.36
CA GLY A 146 -7.78 1.26 -7.51
C GLY A 146 -7.36 2.60 -6.89
N THR A 147 -8.08 3.69 -7.17
CA THR A 147 -7.79 5.01 -6.57
C THR A 147 -7.95 5.01 -5.04
N VAL A 148 -8.96 4.33 -4.53
CA VAL A 148 -9.15 4.12 -3.08
C VAL A 148 -7.99 3.31 -2.52
N GLY A 149 -7.60 2.22 -3.20
CA GLY A 149 -6.44 1.41 -2.84
C GLY A 149 -5.14 2.19 -2.76
N ILE A 150 -4.86 3.07 -3.74
CA ILE A 150 -3.69 3.95 -3.74
C ILE A 150 -3.73 4.94 -2.57
N THR A 151 -4.90 5.54 -2.31
CA THR A 151 -5.07 6.50 -1.21
C THR A 151 -4.84 5.83 0.15
N LEU A 152 -5.40 4.65 0.35
CA LEU A 152 -5.18 3.85 1.56
C LEU A 152 -3.72 3.38 1.65
N ALA A 153 -3.11 2.95 0.54
CA ALA A 153 -1.71 2.55 0.52
C ALA A 153 -0.81 3.70 0.97
N GLY A 154 -1.05 4.91 0.46
CA GLY A 154 -0.38 6.13 0.90
C GLY A 154 -0.51 6.39 2.40
N TYR A 155 -1.75 6.31 2.91
CA TYR A 155 -2.04 6.48 4.32
C TYR A 155 -1.34 5.43 5.19
N THR A 156 -1.35 4.16 4.76
CA THR A 156 -0.67 3.08 5.48
C THR A 156 0.85 3.25 5.46
N ILE A 157 1.45 3.69 4.34
CA ILE A 157 2.89 3.98 4.27
C ILE A 157 3.25 5.13 5.20
N TYR A 158 2.43 6.18 5.24
CA TYR A 158 2.63 7.32 6.14
C TYR A 158 2.53 6.92 7.62
N TRP A 159 1.51 6.14 7.96
CA TRP A 159 1.33 5.68 9.33
C TRP A 159 2.44 4.69 9.73
N ALA A 160 2.79 3.76 8.85
CA ALA A 160 3.88 2.82 9.03
C ALA A 160 5.23 3.52 9.14
N SER A 161 5.48 4.60 8.38
CA SER A 161 6.73 5.36 8.48
C SER A 161 6.83 6.13 9.80
N ARG A 162 5.76 6.80 10.25
CA ARG A 162 5.75 7.46 11.58
C ARG A 162 6.02 6.46 12.70
N ARG A 163 5.40 5.29 12.65
CA ARG A 163 5.37 4.35 13.78
C ARG A 163 6.53 3.35 13.79
N LEU A 164 6.94 2.82 12.63
CA LEU A 164 8.03 1.85 12.51
C LEU A 164 9.40 2.49 12.31
N LEU A 165 9.47 3.69 11.72
CA LEU A 165 10.74 4.39 11.48
C LEU A 165 11.00 5.47 12.53
N GLY A 166 10.11 5.63 13.51
CA GLY A 166 10.25 6.61 14.60
C GLY A 166 10.37 8.06 14.10
N MET A 167 9.81 8.36 12.93
CA MET A 167 9.89 9.69 12.33
C MET A 167 9.02 10.66 13.14
N THR A 168 9.67 11.42 14.03
CA THR A 168 9.03 12.45 14.86
C THR A 168 8.66 13.70 14.07
N GLU A 169 9.36 13.98 12.97
CA GLU A 169 9.05 15.09 12.07
C GLU A 169 7.97 14.73 11.05
N GLU A 170 6.81 15.37 11.20
CA GLU A 170 5.66 15.21 10.30
C GLU A 170 5.97 15.58 8.84
N SER A 171 6.79 16.60 8.62
CA SER A 171 7.28 17.02 7.30
C SER A 171 8.04 15.90 6.60
N LEU A 172 8.93 15.23 7.33
CA LEU A 172 9.81 14.19 6.80
C LEU A 172 9.05 12.90 6.50
N ALA A 173 8.11 12.49 7.37
CA ALA A 173 7.23 11.34 7.11
C ALA A 173 6.31 11.57 5.90
N THR A 174 5.79 12.79 5.74
CA THR A 174 4.95 13.17 4.59
C THR A 174 5.75 13.16 3.29
N LEU A 175 6.98 13.71 3.29
CA LEU A 175 7.86 13.70 2.12
C LEU A 175 8.27 12.28 1.71
N PHE A 176 8.62 11.44 2.70
CA PHE A 176 8.99 10.05 2.45
C PHE A 176 7.85 9.24 1.85
N SER A 177 6.66 9.28 2.48
CA SER A 177 5.47 8.57 1.99
C SER A 177 5.02 9.08 0.62
N GLY A 178 5.06 10.41 0.40
CA GLY A 178 4.76 11.02 -0.89
C GLY A 178 5.73 10.57 -1.98
N LEU A 179 7.04 10.52 -1.70
CA LEU A 179 8.05 10.05 -2.65
C LEU A 179 7.79 8.58 -3.04
N VAL A 180 7.56 7.72 -2.05
CA VAL A 180 7.25 6.29 -2.29
C VAL A 180 5.98 6.13 -3.13
N LEU A 181 4.93 6.91 -2.84
CA LEU A 181 3.68 6.92 -3.62
C LEU A 181 3.89 7.32 -5.08
N VAL A 182 4.65 8.39 -5.32
CA VAL A 182 4.95 8.88 -6.68
C VAL A 182 5.67 7.82 -7.51
N PHE A 183 6.57 7.06 -6.90
CA PHE A 183 7.25 5.95 -7.56
C PHE A 183 6.35 4.70 -7.71
N GLY A 184 5.40 4.49 -6.80
CA GLY A 184 4.44 3.38 -6.87
C GLY A 184 3.38 3.55 -7.97
N LEU A 185 3.01 4.77 -8.33
CA LEU A 185 2.00 5.07 -9.35
C LEU A 185 2.34 4.47 -10.74
N PRO A 186 3.54 4.68 -11.31
CA PRO A 186 3.96 4.04 -12.55
C PRO A 186 3.85 2.52 -12.50
N ALA A 187 4.23 1.90 -11.38
CA ALA A 187 4.18 0.45 -11.24
C ALA A 187 2.73 -0.07 -11.32
N TRP A 188 1.80 0.58 -10.62
CA TRP A 188 0.37 0.26 -10.70
C TRP A 188 -0.19 0.45 -12.10
N THR A 189 0.11 1.58 -12.76
CA THR A 189 -0.34 1.83 -14.13
C THR A 189 0.25 0.83 -15.13
N GLY A 190 1.50 0.40 -14.94
CA GLY A 190 2.16 -0.59 -15.78
C GLY A 190 1.52 -1.96 -15.66
N ILE A 191 1.16 -2.39 -14.44
CA ILE A 191 0.46 -3.67 -14.22
C ILE A 191 -0.93 -3.63 -14.84
N LEU A 192 -1.69 -2.55 -14.66
CA LEU A 192 -2.97 -2.38 -15.34
C LEU A 192 -2.81 -2.39 -16.86
N ALA A 193 -1.78 -1.74 -17.40
CA ALA A 193 -1.50 -1.78 -18.83
C ALA A 193 -1.24 -3.21 -19.31
N VAL A 194 -0.45 -4.01 -18.58
CA VAL A 194 -0.20 -5.43 -18.95
C VAL A 194 -1.47 -6.30 -18.87
N VAL A 195 -2.39 -5.97 -17.95
CA VAL A 195 -3.68 -6.67 -17.82
C VAL A 195 -4.63 -6.29 -18.96
N VAL A 196 -4.65 -5.02 -19.37
CA VAL A 196 -5.57 -4.49 -20.39
C VAL A 196 -5.04 -4.68 -21.81
N VAL A 197 -3.74 -4.53 -22.00
CA VAL A 197 -3.06 -4.59 -23.30
C VAL A 197 -2.66 -6.03 -23.58
N ARG A 198 -3.03 -6.49 -24.79
CA ARG A 198 -2.68 -7.82 -25.31
C ARG A 198 -1.18 -8.01 -25.43
#